data_AF-B0BI29-F1
#
_entry.id   AF-B0BI29-F1
#
_cell.length_a   1.000
_cell.length_b   1.000
_cell.length_c   1.000
_cell.angle_alpha   90.00
_cell.angle_beta   90.00
_cell.angle_gamma   90.00
#
_symmetry.space_group_name_H-M   'P 1'
#
loop_
_entity.id
_entity.type
_entity.pdbx_description
1 polymer ?
#
loop_
_entity_poly.entity_id
_entity_poly.type
_entity_poly.pdbx_seq_one_letter_code
_entity_poly.pdbx_strand_id
1 'polypeptide(L)'
;MKSWSSLMARNIRQIEKELSALSQKDRASLARSLIDSLDDDPEDGVLTAWVEEAHARYAAYKAGKLSSVSADEAFVKARNNLP
;
A
#
# COMPACT_ATOMS: atom_id res chain seq x y z
N MET A 1 9.69 26.10 -5.09
CA MET A 1 10.69 25.11 -5.58
C MET A 1 11.33 24.47 -4.36
N LYS A 2 10.96 23.24 -4.01
CA LYS A 2 11.56 22.54 -2.86
C LYS A 2 13.00 22.19 -3.26
N SER A 3 13.97 22.81 -2.59
CA SER A 3 15.40 22.60 -2.85
C SER A 3 15.81 21.21 -2.37
N TRP A 4 15.74 20.23 -3.27
CA TRP A 4 16.26 18.88 -3.04
C TRP A 4 17.79 18.80 -3.12
N SER A 5 18.47 19.92 -3.39
CA SER A 5 19.94 19.97 -3.61
C SER A 5 20.78 19.71 -2.35
N SER A 6 20.21 19.81 -1.14
CA SER A 6 20.95 19.56 0.11
C SER A 6 21.03 18.07 0.50
N LEU A 7 20.20 17.19 -0.08
CA LEU A 7 20.22 15.75 0.22
C LEU A 7 21.32 14.99 -0.55
N MET A 8 21.97 15.63 -1.53
CA MET A 8 23.12 15.09 -2.26
C MET A 8 24.41 14.97 -1.41
N ALA A 9 24.41 15.43 -0.16
CA ALA A 9 25.62 15.42 0.68
C ALA A 9 25.89 14.08 1.42
N ARG A 10 24.93 13.15 1.49
CA ARG A 10 25.14 11.80 2.06
C ARG A 10 24.75 10.71 1.08
N ASN A 11 25.64 9.74 0.87
CA ASN A 11 25.39 8.55 0.04
C ASN A 11 24.40 7.61 0.76
N ILE A 12 23.47 6.99 0.02
CA ILE A 12 22.49 6.03 0.55
C ILE A 12 23.13 4.90 1.37
N ARG A 13 24.31 4.40 0.96
CA ARG A 13 25.03 3.34 1.70
C ARG A 13 25.49 3.78 3.08
N GLN A 14 25.83 5.06 3.23
CA GLN A 14 26.20 5.61 4.54
C GLN A 14 24.97 5.67 5.46
N ILE A 15 23.83 6.08 4.91
CA ILE A 15 22.55 6.11 5.64
C ILE A 15 22.17 4.69 6.06
N GLU A 16 22.22 3.70 5.17
CA GLU A 16 21.95 2.29 5.50
C GLU A 16 22.82 1.78 6.65
N LYS A 17 24.12 2.11 6.63
CA LYS A 17 25.04 1.73 7.70
C LYS A 17 24.67 2.38 9.04
N GLU A 18 24.34 3.66 9.05
CA GLU A 18 23.88 4.37 10.26
C GLU A 18 22.56 3.77 10.79
N LEU A 19 21.61 3.46 9.90
CA LEU A 19 20.34 2.85 10.28
C LEU A 19 20.48 1.42 10.79
N SER A 20 21.45 0.66 10.28
CA SER A 20 21.71 -0.70 10.75
C SER A 20 22.14 -0.76 12.22
N ALA A 21 22.73 0.33 12.74
CA ALA A 21 23.15 0.44 14.14
C ALA A 21 21.99 0.72 15.11
N LEU A 22 20.80 1.09 14.59
CA LEU A 22 19.62 1.31 15.40
C LEU A 22 19.07 -0.01 15.96
N SER A 23 18.34 0.11 17.08
CA SER A 23 17.58 -1.01 17.63
C SER A 23 16.51 -1.47 16.63
N GLN A 24 16.09 -2.73 16.73
CA GLN A 24 15.02 -3.26 15.87
C GLN A 24 13.74 -2.40 15.95
N LYS A 25 13.41 -1.90 17.15
CA LYS A 25 12.24 -1.05 17.39
C LYS A 25 12.35 0.27 16.64
N ASP A 26 13.49 0.94 16.74
CA ASP A 26 13.69 2.25 16.09
C ASP A 26 13.75 2.11 14.57
N ARG A 27 14.35 1.03 14.06
CA ARG A 27 14.29 0.70 12.63
C ARG A 27 12.87 0.48 12.15
N ALA A 28 12.05 -0.24 12.92
CA ALA A 28 10.64 -0.47 12.56
C ALA A 28 9.83 0.83 12.55
N SER A 29 10.03 1.69 13.55
CA SER A 29 9.39 3.02 13.58
C SER A 29 9.81 3.89 12.39
N LEU A 30 11.11 3.92 12.05
CA LEU A 30 11.58 4.69 10.90
C LEU A 30 11.07 4.11 9.57
N ALA A 31 11.08 2.79 9.41
CA ALA A 31 10.55 2.13 8.22
C ALA A 31 9.07 2.50 8.02
N ARG A 32 8.28 2.54 9.09
CA ARG A 32 6.89 2.97 9.03
C ARG A 32 6.76 4.42 8.53
N SER A 33 7.50 5.35 9.13
CA SER A 33 7.46 6.76 8.70
C SER A 33 7.92 6.97 7.25
N LEU A 34 8.89 6.19 6.78
CA LEU A 34 9.33 6.24 5.38
C LEU A 34 8.24 5.72 4.44
N ILE A 35 7.58 4.61 4.79
CA ILE A 35 6.44 4.09 4.01
C ILE A 35 5.31 5.13 3.98
N ASP A 36 4.93 5.67 5.13
CA ASP A 36 3.87 6.69 5.22
C ASP A 36 4.22 7.92 4.35
N SER A 37 5.51 8.29 4.23
CA SER A 37 5.94 9.41 3.37
C SER A 37 5.88 9.12 1.86
N LEU A 38 5.79 7.84 1.48
CA LEU A 38 5.56 7.43 0.09
C LEU A 38 4.06 7.38 -0.24
N ASP A 39 3.22 7.18 0.78
CA ASP A 39 1.75 7.14 0.65
C ASP A 39 1.12 8.55 0.54
N ASP A 40 1.87 9.61 0.83
CA ASP A 40 1.41 11.02 0.80
C ASP A 40 1.19 11.59 -0.62
N ASP A 41 1.54 10.84 -1.66
CA ASP A 41 1.15 11.16 -3.03
C ASP A 41 0.04 10.17 -3.43
N PRO A 42 -1.25 10.47 -3.12
CA PRO A 42 -2.32 9.69 -3.70
C PRO A 42 -2.19 9.85 -5.20
N GLU A 43 -1.67 8.82 -5.87
CA GLU A 43 -1.55 8.80 -7.32
C GLU A 43 -2.89 9.26 -7.90
N ASP A 44 -2.89 10.49 -8.46
CA ASP A 44 -4.10 11.14 -8.94
C ASP A 44 -4.81 10.17 -9.90
N GLY A 45 -5.98 9.69 -9.50
CA GLY A 45 -6.78 8.73 -10.28
C GLY A 45 -6.85 7.31 -9.72
N VAL A 46 -6.08 6.92 -8.70
CA VAL A 46 -6.25 5.57 -8.07
C VAL A 46 -7.64 5.41 -7.48
N LEU A 47 -8.12 6.38 -6.69
CA LEU A 47 -9.49 6.34 -6.15
C LEU A 47 -10.54 6.31 -7.26
N THR A 48 -10.34 7.07 -8.34
CA THR A 48 -11.23 7.07 -9.50
C THR A 48 -11.26 5.70 -10.16
N ALA A 49 -10.10 5.08 -10.41
CA ALA A 49 -10.00 3.74 -10.99
C ALA A 49 -10.67 2.67 -10.11
N TRP A 50 -10.53 2.77 -8.78
CA TRP A 50 -11.23 1.87 -7.85
C TRP A 50 -12.75 2.03 -7.91
N VAL A 51 -13.25 3.26 -8.01
CA VAL A 51 -14.68 3.53 -8.16
C VAL A 51 -15.21 2.97 -9.49
N GLU A 52 -14.49 3.22 -10.59
CA GLU A 52 -14.83 2.70 -11.92
C GLU A 52 -14.88 1.16 -11.92
N GLU A 53 -13.88 0.51 -11.33
CA GLU A 53 -13.82 -0.95 -11.23
C GLU A 53 -14.96 -1.50 -10.37
N ALA A 54 -15.29 -0.85 -9.25
CA ALA A 54 -16.40 -1.26 -8.40
C ALA A 54 -17.74 -1.22 -9.16
N HIS A 55 -17.98 -0.14 -9.92
CA HIS A 55 -19.17 -0.03 -10.77
C HIS A 55 -19.18 -1.09 -11.89
N ALA A 56 -18.04 -1.32 -12.55
CA ALA A 56 -17.91 -2.31 -13.61
C ALA A 56 -18.22 -3.73 -13.12
N ARG A 57 -17.66 -4.12 -11.96
CA ARG A 57 -17.92 -5.44 -11.34
C ARG A 57 -19.38 -5.61 -10.94
N TYR A 58 -19.99 -4.59 -10.36
CA TYR A 58 -21.40 -4.63 -9.99
C TYR A 58 -22.30 -4.82 -11.22
N ALA A 59 -22.04 -4.07 -12.29
CA ALA A 59 -22.79 -4.20 -13.55
C ALA A 59 -22.63 -5.60 -14.17
N ALA A 60 -21.40 -6.15 -14.18
CA ALA A 60 -21.15 -7.50 -14.67
C ALA A 60 -21.88 -8.57 -13.84
N TYR A 61 -21.90 -8.43 -12.52
CA TYR A 61 -22.67 -9.30 -11.63
C TYR A 61 -24.17 -9.23 -11.92
N LYS A 62 -24.73 -8.02 -12.01
CA LYS A 62 -26.16 -7.81 -12.35
C LYS A 62 -26.54 -8.35 -13.72
N ALA A 63 -25.61 -8.37 -14.67
CA ALA A 63 -25.77 -8.95 -16.00
C ALA A 63 -25.55 -10.48 -16.04
N GLY A 64 -25.23 -11.14 -14.91
CA GLY A 64 -24.95 -12.57 -14.87
C GLY A 64 -23.60 -12.97 -15.49
N LYS A 65 -22.72 -12.01 -15.75
CA LYS A 65 -21.39 -12.21 -16.36
C LYS A 65 -20.28 -12.45 -15.33
N LEU A 66 -20.58 -12.28 -14.05
CA LEU A 66 -19.66 -12.49 -12.94
C LEU A 66 -20.33 -13.41 -11.91
N SER A 67 -19.64 -14.49 -11.54
CA SER A 67 -20.11 -15.41 -10.50
C SER A 67 -19.92 -14.80 -9.10
N SER A 68 -20.80 -15.19 -8.17
CA SER A 68 -20.69 -14.82 -6.76
C SER A 68 -20.67 -16.08 -5.90
N VAL A 69 -20.04 -15.98 -4.73
CA VAL A 69 -20.13 -16.98 -3.67
C VAL A 69 -21.11 -16.49 -2.59
N SER A 70 -21.61 -17.40 -1.75
CA SER A 70 -22.41 -17.00 -0.60
C SER A 70 -21.55 -16.25 0.43
N ALA A 71 -22.19 -15.46 1.29
CA ALA A 71 -21.51 -14.77 2.38
C ALA A 71 -20.78 -15.77 3.29
N ASP A 72 -21.41 -16.89 3.63
CA ASP A 72 -20.82 -17.94 4.48
C ASP A 72 -19.55 -18.52 3.86
N GLU A 73 -19.57 -18.83 2.56
CA GLU A 73 -18.40 -19.33 1.84
C GLU A 73 -17.28 -18.29 1.80
N ALA A 74 -17.63 -17.01 1.59
CA ALA A 74 -16.66 -15.91 1.62
C ALA A 74 -15.96 -15.80 2.98
N PHE A 75 -16.72 -15.85 4.09
CA PHE A 75 -16.15 -15.77 5.44
C PHE A 75 -15.27 -16.97 5.79
N VAL A 76 -15.68 -18.18 5.40
CA VAL A 76 -14.86 -19.39 5.59
C VAL A 76 -13.54 -19.27 4.85
N LYS A 77 -13.56 -18.86 3.57
CA LYS A 77 -12.33 -18.67 2.77
C LYS A 77 -11.41 -17.62 3.38
N ALA A 78 -11.96 -16.49 3.83
CA ALA A 78 -11.17 -15.43 4.44
C ALA A 78 -10.46 -15.90 5.71
N ARG A 79 -11.17 -16.60 6.60
CA ARG A 79 -10.60 -17.14 7.85
C ARG A 79 -9.52 -18.19 7.60
N ASN A 80 -9.69 -19.02 6.59
CA ASN A 80 -8.71 -20.06 6.24
C ASN A 80 -7.40 -19.48 5.67
N ASN A 81 -7.40 -18.24 5.19
CA ASN A 81 -6.24 -17.55 4.62
C ASN A 81 -5.56 -16.57 5.58
N LEU A 82 -5.93 -16.57 6.86
CA LEU A 82 -5.22 -15.78 7.87
C LEU A 82 -3.86 -16.43 8.19
N PRO A 83 -2.75 -15.66 8.20
CA PRO A 83 -1.42 -16.15 8.52
C PRO A 83 -1.25 -16.55 9.99
#